data_AF-A0AAW5N0I9-F1
#
_entry.id   AF-A0AAW5N0I9-F1
#
_cell.length_a   1.000
_cell.length_b   1.000
_cell.length_c   1.000
_cell.angle_alpha   90.00
_cell.angle_beta   90.00
_cell.angle_gamma   90.00
#
_symmetry.space_group_name_H-M   'P 1'
#
loop_
_entity.id
_entity.type
_entity.pdbx_description
1 polymer ?
#
loop_
_entity_poly.entity_id
_entity_poly.type
_entity_poly.pdbx_seq_one_letter_code
_entity_poly.pdbx_strand_id
1 'polypeptide(L)'
;MRRLWSALRRPSARWSVITLVLMGIMIGIVLIVLPHFGIKATCNTEFCVSCHSMTPVYDEYKESSHFQNASGVRAECDDCHVPSDLPG
;
A
#
# COMPACT_ATOMS: atom_id res chain seq x y z
N MET A 1 -8.79 -31.44 -0.45
CA MET A 1 -7.76 -30.90 0.48
C MET A 1 -6.60 -31.87 0.76
N ARG A 2 -6.82 -33.10 1.26
CA ARG A 2 -5.74 -34.03 1.65
C ARG A 2 -4.69 -34.35 0.55
N ARG A 3 -5.11 -34.42 -0.72
CA ARG A 3 -4.23 -34.70 -1.87
C ARG A 3 -3.35 -33.51 -2.29
N LEU A 4 -3.84 -32.29 -2.14
CA LEU A 4 -3.08 -31.06 -2.41
C LEU A 4 -1.97 -30.86 -1.36
N TRP A 5 -2.31 -31.09 -0.09
CA TRP A 5 -1.36 -31.04 1.02
C TRP A 5 -0.26 -32.11 0.93
N SER A 6 -0.61 -33.33 0.49
CA SER A 6 0.38 -34.40 0.31
C SER A 6 1.25 -34.21 -0.93
N ALA A 7 0.84 -33.39 -1.90
CA ALA A 7 1.66 -33.00 -3.04
C ALA A 7 2.66 -31.88 -2.67
N LEU A 8 2.22 -30.86 -1.92
CA LEU A 8 3.08 -29.74 -1.48
C LEU A 8 4.21 -30.17 -0.53
N ARG A 9 3.97 -31.17 0.34
CA ARG A 9 4.96 -31.64 1.32
C ARG A 9 6.02 -32.60 0.74
N ARG A 10 5.90 -33.00 -0.52
CA ARG A 10 6.88 -33.90 -1.14
C ARG A 10 8.12 -33.10 -1.52
N PRO A 11 9.33 -33.51 -1.10
CA PRO A 11 10.55 -32.80 -1.47
C PRO A 11 10.69 -32.81 -3.00
N SER A 12 11.03 -31.64 -3.55
CA SER A 12 11.22 -31.48 -4.99
C SER A 12 12.50 -32.23 -5.40
N ALA A 13 12.35 -33.30 -6.20
CA ALA A 13 13.50 -34.05 -6.72
C ALA A 13 14.21 -33.33 -7.88
N ARG A 14 13.64 -32.23 -8.38
CA ARG A 14 14.07 -31.52 -9.59
C ARG A 14 14.65 -30.11 -9.37
N TRP A 15 14.37 -29.47 -8.23
CA TRP A 15 14.92 -28.15 -7.88
C TRP A 15 15.78 -28.22 -6.63
N SER A 16 16.92 -27.51 -6.65
CA SER A 16 17.77 -27.34 -5.47
C SER A 16 17.04 -26.60 -4.37
N VAL A 17 17.33 -26.95 -3.11
CA VAL A 17 16.78 -26.28 -1.92
C VAL A 17 17.04 -24.78 -1.96
N ILE A 18 18.21 -24.35 -2.42
CA ILE A 18 18.57 -22.93 -2.52
C ILE A 18 17.62 -22.19 -3.47
N THR A 19 17.31 -22.78 -4.63
CA THR A 19 16.39 -22.17 -5.61
C THR A 19 14.98 -22.02 -5.05
N LEU A 20 14.51 -23.03 -4.29
CA LEU A 20 13.20 -22.97 -3.63
C LEU A 20 13.16 -21.88 -2.55
N VAL A 21 14.22 -21.74 -1.77
CA VAL A 21 14.32 -20.69 -0.72
C VAL A 21 14.33 -19.30 -1.35
N LEU A 22 15.15 -19.07 -2.37
CA LEU A 22 15.21 -17.78 -3.06
C LEU A 22 13.86 -17.41 -3.68
N MET A 23 13.18 -18.38 -4.32
CA MET A 23 11.84 -18.15 -4.86
C MET A 23 10.83 -17.80 -3.76
N GLY A 24 10.89 -18.49 -2.62
CA GLY A 24 10.05 -18.19 -1.46
C GLY A 24 10.28 -16.78 -0.91
N ILE A 25 11.54 -16.34 -0.80
CA ILE A 25 11.90 -14.98 -0.37
C ILE A 25 11.35 -13.95 -1.37
N MET A 26 11.55 -14.17 -2.67
CA MET A 26 11.04 -13.25 -3.70
C MET A 26 9.52 -13.12 -3.64
N ILE A 27 8.80 -14.23 -3.50
CA ILE A 27 7.34 -14.22 -3.35
C ILE A 27 6.96 -13.48 -2.07
N GLY A 28 7.66 -13.73 -0.96
CA GLY A 28 7.42 -13.03 0.32
C GLY A 28 7.60 -11.52 0.21
N ILE A 29 8.67 -11.05 -0.43
CA ILE A 29 8.91 -9.62 -0.67
C ILE A 29 7.78 -9.01 -1.48
N VAL A 30 7.37 -9.65 -2.58
CA VAL A 30 6.27 -9.15 -3.43
C VAL A 30 4.98 -9.05 -2.62
N LEU A 31 4.65 -10.06 -1.81
CA LEU A 31 3.44 -10.08 -1.00
C LEU A 31 3.43 -8.99 0.09
N ILE A 32 4.59 -8.54 0.56
CA ILE A 32 4.71 -7.47 1.56
C ILE A 32 4.70 -6.09 0.89
N VAL A 33 5.50 -5.92 -0.16
CA VAL A 33 5.72 -4.61 -0.80
C VAL A 33 4.50 -4.18 -1.62
N LEU A 34 3.84 -5.09 -2.32
CA LEU A 34 2.75 -4.75 -3.23
C LEU A 34 1.55 -4.11 -2.51
N PRO A 35 1.03 -4.66 -1.39
CA PRO A 35 -0.05 -4.02 -0.65
C PRO A 35 0.36 -2.66 -0.06
N HIS A 36 1.59 -2.57 0.46
CA HIS A 36 2.13 -1.33 1.05
C HIS A 36 2.19 -0.20 0.00
N PHE A 37 2.67 -0.52 -1.20
CA PHE A 37 2.66 0.41 -2.33
C PHE A 37 1.23 0.78 -2.76
N GLY A 38 0.33 -0.21 -2.84
CA GLY A 38 -1.06 0.00 -3.21
C GLY A 38 -1.73 1.00 -2.29
N ILE A 39 -1.56 0.86 -0.97
CA ILE A 39 -2.09 1.77 0.03
C ILE A 39 -1.51 3.18 -0.17
N LYS A 40 -0.18 3.34 -0.23
CA LYS A 40 0.42 4.66 -0.51
C LYS A 40 -0.09 5.29 -1.80
N ALA A 41 -0.36 4.50 -2.83
CA ALA A 41 -0.83 4.99 -4.13
C ALA A 41 -2.30 5.43 -4.10
N THR A 42 -3.14 4.80 -3.27
CA THR A 42 -4.60 5.08 -3.21
C THR A 42 -5.02 5.91 -2.00
N CYS A 43 -4.09 6.21 -1.09
CA CYS A 43 -4.34 6.93 0.15
C CYS A 43 -3.41 8.12 0.24
N ASN A 44 -3.40 8.98 -0.77
CA ASN A 44 -2.68 10.24 -0.78
C ASN A 44 -3.56 11.33 -1.41
N THR A 45 -3.20 12.59 -1.19
CA THR A 45 -3.96 13.73 -1.70
C THR A 45 -4.13 13.71 -3.22
N GLU A 46 -3.11 13.31 -3.99
CA GLU A 46 -3.19 13.25 -5.46
C GLU A 46 -4.29 12.30 -5.94
N PHE A 47 -4.39 11.12 -5.32
CA PHE A 47 -5.46 10.17 -5.61
C PHE A 47 -6.83 10.72 -5.17
N CYS A 48 -6.93 11.31 -3.97
CA CYS A 48 -8.17 11.88 -3.46
C CYS A 48 -8.75 12.95 -4.42
N VAL A 49 -7.89 13.82 -4.97
CA VAL A 49 -8.30 14.91 -5.88
C VAL A 49 -8.41 14.49 -7.35
N SER A 50 -8.10 13.24 -7.66
CA SER A 50 -8.23 12.70 -9.03
C SER A 50 -9.69 12.60 -9.49
N CYS A 51 -10.63 12.56 -8.55
CA CYS A 51 -12.07 12.51 -8.81
C CYS A 51 -12.65 13.92 -8.93
N HIS A 52 -13.45 14.18 -9.97
CA HIS A 52 -14.09 15.48 -10.22
C HIS A 52 -14.98 16.01 -9.07
N SER A 53 -15.49 15.11 -8.21
CA SER A 53 -16.30 15.48 -7.05
C SER A 53 -15.47 16.12 -5.94
N MET A 54 -14.15 15.90 -5.95
CA MET A 54 -13.22 16.44 -4.96
C MET A 54 -12.72 17.84 -5.33
N THR A 55 -12.88 18.29 -6.57
CA THR A 55 -12.45 19.62 -7.02
C THR A 55 -12.93 20.76 -6.10
N PRO A 56 -14.23 20.91 -5.78
CA PRO A 56 -14.69 21.99 -4.91
C PRO A 56 -14.12 21.88 -3.48
N VAL A 57 -13.94 20.64 -2.98
CA VAL A 57 -13.38 20.39 -1.65
C VAL A 57 -11.89 20.76 -1.62
N TYR A 58 -11.15 20.47 -2.70
CA TYR A 58 -9.75 20.84 -2.81
C TYR A 58 -9.54 22.35 -2.90
N ASP A 59 -10.45 23.05 -3.58
CA ASP A 59 -10.45 24.52 -3.62
C ASP A 59 -10.69 25.12 -2.23
N GLU A 60 -11.64 24.59 -1.46
CA GLU A 60 -11.86 25.01 -0.07
C GLU A 60 -10.66 24.68 0.84
N TYR A 61 -10.08 23.48 0.70
CA TYR A 61 -8.91 23.06 1.44
C TYR A 61 -7.72 24.03 1.24
N LYS A 62 -7.49 24.50 0.00
CA LYS A 62 -6.42 25.47 -0.31
C LYS A 62 -6.58 26.83 0.37
N GLU A 63 -7.80 27.22 0.74
CA GLU A 63 -8.07 28.46 1.49
C GLU A 63 -8.13 28.22 3.01
N SER A 64 -8.05 26.96 3.45
CA SER A 64 -8.09 26.61 4.87
C SER A 64 -6.74 26.77 5.56
N SER A 65 -6.76 26.82 6.90
CA SER A 65 -5.54 26.80 7.72
C SER A 65 -4.73 25.51 7.59
N HIS A 66 -5.33 24.42 7.10
CA HIS A 66 -4.60 23.17 6.86
C HIS A 66 -3.65 23.27 5.66
N PHE A 67 -3.92 24.19 4.71
CA PHE A 67 -3.05 24.46 3.56
C PHE A 67 -2.26 25.78 3.70
N GLN A 68 -2.93 26.85 4.13
CA GLN A 68 -2.34 28.19 4.34
C GLN A 68 -2.07 28.43 5.84
N ASN A 69 -0.91 27.98 6.31
CA ASN A 69 -0.47 28.23 7.69
C ASN A 69 0.93 28.85 7.75
N ALA A 70 1.22 29.44 8.91
CA ALA A 70 2.50 30.08 9.20
C ALA A 70 3.66 29.09 9.43
N SER A 71 3.38 27.82 9.74
CA SER A 71 4.43 26.81 9.96
C SER A 71 5.02 26.28 8.65
N GLY A 72 4.31 26.43 7.53
CA GLY A 72 4.72 25.92 6.22
C GLY A 72 4.56 24.40 6.07
N VAL A 73 3.93 23.72 7.05
CA VAL A 73 3.63 22.29 7.01
C VAL A 73 2.15 22.12 6.68
N ARG A 74 1.82 21.31 5.68
CA ARG A 74 0.44 21.08 5.26
C ARG A 74 -0.05 19.73 5.74
N ALA A 75 -1.29 19.69 6.21
CA ALA A 75 -1.95 18.43 6.53
C ALA A 75 -2.57 17.88 5.24
N GLU A 76 -2.12 16.72 4.80
CA GLU A 76 -2.63 16.05 3.61
C GLU A 76 -3.99 15.37 3.90
N CYS A 77 -4.70 14.95 2.86
CA CYS A 77 -6.04 14.37 3.04
C CYS A 77 -5.99 13.10 3.91
N ASP A 78 -4.96 12.28 3.72
CA ASP A 78 -4.77 11.01 4.41
C ASP A 78 -4.36 11.18 5.88
N ASP A 79 -3.69 12.29 6.23
CA ASP A 79 -3.33 12.60 7.63
C ASP A 79 -4.54 12.62 8.58
N CYS A 80 -5.73 12.94 8.06
CA CYS A 80 -6.98 13.02 8.83
C CYS A 80 -8.03 11.97 8.44
N HIS A 81 -8.12 11.59 7.15
CA HIS A 81 -9.17 10.69 6.67
C HIS A 81 -8.77 9.20 6.64
N VAL A 82 -7.47 8.90 6.75
CA VAL A 82 -6.97 7.52 6.73
C VAL A 82 -6.43 7.17 8.12
N PRO A 83 -6.77 5.99 8.67
CA PRO A 83 -6.23 5.59 9.96
C PRO A 83 -4.71 5.50 9.95
N SER A 84 -4.06 6.09 10.95
CA SER A 84 -2.59 6.13 11.06
C SER A 84 -1.96 4.75 11.31
N ASP A 85 -2.74 3.77 11.76
CA ASP A 85 -2.31 2.39 11.95
C ASP A 85 -2.42 1.54 10.68
N LEU A 86 -2.99 2.10 9.60
CA LEU A 86 -3.02 1.42 8.31
C LEU A 86 -1.58 1.22 7.82
N PRO A 87 -1.22 0.01 7.33
CA PRO A 87 0.12 -0.26 6.82
C PRO A 87 0.36 0.55 5.53
N GLY A 88 0.86 1.77 5.73
CA GLY A 88 0.94 2.84 4.74
C GLY A 88 2.36 3.27 4.46
#